data_AF-A0A7W1SLP2-F1
#
_entry.id   AF-A0A7W1SLP2-F1
#
_cell.length_a   1.000
_cell.length_b   1.000
_cell.length_c   1.000
_cell.angle_alpha   90.00
_cell.angle_beta   90.00
_cell.angle_gamma   90.00
#
_symmetry.space_group_name_H-M   'P 1'
#
loop_
_entity.id
_entity.type
_entity.pdbx_description
1 polymer ?
#
loop_
_entity_poly.entity_id
_entity_poly.type
_entity_poly.pdbx_seq_one_letter_code
_entity_poly.pdbx_strand_id
1 'polypeptide(L)' 'MREHLGGDAAEPTPDALARSGRQALDRVLAHGGDRSIALDLLAADALVTLALLARAQVSPETLGGFAAGVLRDVSPRV' A
#
# COMPACT_ATOMS: atom_id res chain seq x y z
N MET A 1 32.27 -2.20 8.63
CA MET A 1 31.73 -1.36 7.53
C MET A 1 30.23 -1.61 7.40
N ARG A 2 29.43 -1.12 8.35
CA ARG A 2 27.98 -0.93 8.19
C ARG A 2 27.74 0.56 8.34
N GLU A 3 27.97 1.24 7.24
CA GLU A 3 27.72 2.66 7.08
C GLU A 3 26.53 2.72 6.14
N HIS A 4 25.33 2.83 6.71
CA HIS A 4 24.17 3.32 5.99
C HIS A 4 23.69 4.55 6.74
N LEU A 5 24.24 5.68 6.32
CA LEU A 5 23.63 6.99 6.47
C LEU A 5 22.25 6.95 5.80
N GLY A 6 21.21 6.84 6.61
CA GLY A 6 19.83 7.02 6.20
C GLY A 6 19.07 7.30 7.48
N GLY A 7 18.53 8.50 7.62
CA GLY A 7 17.97 9.00 8.87
C GLY A 7 16.93 8.06 9.47
N ASP A 8 16.59 8.37 10.73
CA ASP A 8 15.53 7.81 11.57
C ASP A 8 14.13 7.97 10.93
N ALA A 9 13.98 7.54 9.68
CA ALA A 9 12.73 7.43 8.97
C ALA A 9 12.06 6.19 9.53
N ALA A 10 11.25 6.40 10.57
CA ALA A 10 10.39 5.37 11.13
C ALA A 10 9.77 4.54 9.98
N GLU A 11 9.84 3.21 10.11
CA GLU A 11 9.24 2.33 9.12
C GLU A 11 7.77 2.75 8.88
N PRO A 12 7.34 2.85 7.61
CA PRO A 12 6.02 3.35 7.31
C PRO A 12 4.96 2.42 7.91
N THR A 13 4.03 3.02 8.66
CA THR A 13 2.92 2.28 9.29
C THR A 13 2.08 1.51 8.27
N PRO A 14 1.42 0.41 8.67
CA PRO A 14 0.50 -0.32 7.78
C PRO A 14 -0.54 0.58 7.10
N ASP A 15 -1.10 1.53 7.85
CA ASP A 15 -2.10 2.47 7.34
C ASP A 15 -1.52 3.46 6.31
N ALA A 16 -0.27 3.92 6.50
CA ALA A 16 0.41 4.78 5.54
C ALA A 16 0.73 4.05 4.23
N LEU A 17 1.11 2.77 4.30
CA LEU A 17 1.34 1.92 3.15
C LEU A 17 0.04 1.66 2.38
N ALA A 18 -1.04 1.29 3.07
CA ALA A 18 -2.36 1.08 2.47
C ALA A 18 -2.87 2.35 1.77
N ARG A 19 -2.72 3.52 2.40
CA ARG A 19 -3.10 4.81 1.81
C ARG A 19 -2.32 5.13 0.55
N SER A 20 -1.01 4.89 0.56
CA SER A 20 -0.15 5.13 -0.61
C SER A 20 -0.52 4.19 -1.76
N GLY A 21 -0.83 2.92 -1.47
CA GLY A 21 -1.30 1.96 -2.46
C GLY A 21 -2.61 2.41 -3.11
N ARG A 22 -3.55 2.93 -2.31
CA ARG A 22 -4.79 3.52 -2.81
C ARG A 22 -4.55 4.72 -3.74
N GLN A 23 -3.66 5.64 -3.35
CA GLN A 23 -3.33 6.78 -4.21
C GLN A 23 -2.72 6.34 -5.55
N ALA A 24 -1.97 5.25 -5.58
CA ALA A 24 -1.47 4.67 -6.83
C ALA A 24 -2.62 4.10 -7.69
N LEU A 25 -3.58 3.40 -7.09
CA LEU A 25 -4.78 2.94 -7.81
C LEU A 25 -5.64 4.10 -8.34
N ASP A 26 -5.81 5.17 -7.56
CA ASP A 26 -6.54 6.37 -7.99
C ASP A 26 -5.91 6.97 -9.26
N ARG A 27 -4.56 6.96 -9.38
CA ARG A 27 -3.86 7.40 -10.59
C ARG A 27 -4.11 6.48 -11.79
N VAL A 28 -4.14 5.16 -11.57
CA VAL A 28 -4.46 4.17 -12.61
C VAL A 28 -5.87 4.38 -13.14
N LEU A 29 -6.84 4.55 -12.25
CA LEU A 29 -8.25 4.76 -12.62
C LEU A 29 -8.43 6.07 -13.41
N ALA A 30 -7.67 7.11 -13.08
CA ALA A 30 -7.71 8.40 -13.79
C ALA A 30 -7.11 8.35 -15.21
N HIS A 31 -6.25 7.37 -15.54
CA HIS A 31 -5.51 7.32 -16.81
C HIS A 31 -5.64 5.96 -17.52
N GLY A 32 -6.81 5.32 -17.44
CA GLY A 32 -7.06 4.01 -18.04
C GLY A 32 -6.80 4.00 -19.56
N GLY A 33 -5.66 3.45 -19.98
CA GLY A 33 -5.33 3.27 -21.40
C GLY A 33 -3.85 3.43 -21.76
N ASP A 34 -3.03 4.05 -20.92
CA ASP A 34 -1.59 4.19 -21.17
C ASP A 34 -0.78 3.05 -20.50
N ARG A 35 0.29 2.60 -21.16
CA ARG A 35 1.23 1.59 -20.62
C ARG A 35 1.93 2.09 -19.35
N SER A 36 2.01 3.40 -19.14
CA SER A 36 2.56 4.02 -17.92
C SER A 36 1.84 3.58 -16.64
N ILE A 37 0.56 3.18 -16.72
CA ILE A 37 -0.22 2.72 -15.54
C ILE A 37 0.28 1.40 -14.96
N ALA A 38 1.04 0.60 -15.73
CA ALA A 38 1.53 -0.70 -15.26
C ALA A 38 2.45 -0.54 -14.05
N LEU A 39 3.23 0.53 -14.00
CA LEU A 39 4.09 0.84 -12.86
C LEU A 39 3.29 1.30 -11.64
N ASP A 40 2.25 2.11 -11.83
CA ASP A 40 1.36 2.52 -10.74
C ASP A 40 0.55 1.32 -10.19
N LEU A 41 0.09 0.41 -11.05
CA LEU A 41 -0.54 -0.84 -10.64
C LEU A 41 0.41 -1.73 -9.83
N LEU A 42 1.66 -1.90 -10.30
CA LEU A 42 2.67 -2.67 -9.58
C LEU A 42 3.02 -2.03 -8.23
N ALA A 43 3.14 -0.69 -8.20
CA ALA A 43 3.39 0.04 -6.96
C ALA A 43 2.23 -0.13 -5.98
N ALA A 44 0.99 -0.06 -6.45
CA ALA A 44 -0.20 -0.30 -5.63
C ALA A 44 -0.18 -1.70 -4.99
N ASP A 45 0.07 -2.74 -5.78
CA ASP A 45 0.13 -4.13 -5.32
C ASP A 45 1.22 -4.33 -4.25
N ALA A 46 2.42 -3.80 -4.50
CA ALA A 46 3.52 -3.87 -3.54
C ALA A 46 3.19 -3.13 -2.23
N LEU A 47 2.60 -1.94 -2.31
CA LEU A 47 2.21 -1.15 -1.14
C LEU A 47 1.13 -1.84 -0.30
N VAL A 48 0.13 -2.44 -0.95
CA VAL A 48 -0.90 -3.24 -0.25
C VAL A 48 -0.27 -4.47 0.41
N THR A 49 0.60 -5.19 -0.29
CA THR A 49 1.30 -6.37 0.25
C THR A 49 2.13 -6.01 1.47
N LEU A 50 2.90 -4.92 1.41
CA LEU A 50 3.70 -4.45 2.54
C LEU A 50 2.84 -3.97 3.71
N ALA A 51 1.70 -3.34 3.44
CA ALA A 51 0.75 -2.96 4.48
C ALA A 51 0.20 -4.19 5.24
N LEU A 52 -0.15 -5.24 4.50
CA LEU A 52 -0.61 -6.51 5.07
C LEU A 52 0.50 -7.20 5.87
N LEU A 53 1.73 -7.24 5.34
CA LEU A 53 2.89 -7.80 6.03
C LEU A 53 3.18 -7.05 7.34
N ALA A 54 3.22 -5.73 7.29
CA ALA A 54 3.46 -4.89 8.47
C ALA A 54 2.36 -5.08 9.52
N ARG A 55 1.08 -5.22 9.10
CA ARG A 55 -0.02 -5.55 10.02
C ARG A 55 0.16 -6.93 10.64
N ALA A 56 0.54 -7.94 9.84
CA ALA A 56 0.74 -9.31 10.31
C ALA A 56 1.89 -9.41 11.33
N GLN A 57 2.94 -8.58 11.19
CA GLN A 57 4.05 -8.52 12.13
C GLN A 57 3.69 -7.87 13.47
N VAL A 58 2.81 -6.86 13.45
CA VAL A 58 2.44 -6.10 14.66
C VAL A 58 1.25 -6.71 15.41
N SER A 59 0.22 -7.14 14.69
CA SER A 59 -1.06 -7.61 15.25
C SER A 59 -1.75 -8.56 14.27
N PRO A 60 -1.30 -9.83 14.20
CA PRO A 60 -1.82 -10.81 13.24
C PRO A 60 -3.32 -11.09 13.42
N GLU A 61 -3.83 -10.99 14.65
CA GLU A 61 -5.25 -11.18 14.97
C GLU A 61 -6.18 -10.13 14.33
N THR A 62 -5.65 -8.93 14.01
CA THR A 62 -6.43 -7.88 13.34
C THR A 62 -6.25 -7.86 11.83
N LEU A 63 -5.39 -8.73 11.26
CA LEU A 63 -5.07 -8.74 9.84
C LEU A 63 -6.29 -8.91 8.94
N GLY A 64 -7.22 -9.80 9.31
CA GLY A 64 -8.44 -10.04 8.53
C GLY A 64 -9.32 -8.78 8.44
N GLY A 65 -9.49 -8.07 9.55
CA GLY A 65 -10.25 -6.81 9.59
C GLY A 65 -9.54 -5.69 8.81
N PHE A 66 -8.22 -5.61 8.94
CA PHE A 66 -7.40 -4.65 8.19
C PHE A 66 -7.48 -4.89 6.68
N ALA A 67 -7.30 -6.13 6.21
CA ALA A 67 -7.43 -6.49 4.79
C ALA A 67 -8.82 -6.16 4.24
N ALA A 68 -9.87 -6.46 5.00
CA ALA A 68 -11.23 -6.08 4.63
C ALA A 68 -11.44 -4.56 4.55
N GLY A 69 -10.75 -3.77 5.37
CA GLY A 69 -10.74 -2.31 5.29
C GLY A 69 -10.08 -1.81 3.99
N VAL A 70 -8.88 -2.33 3.69
CA VAL A 70 -8.14 -1.99 2.46
C VAL A 70 -8.97 -2.27 1.20
N LEU A 71 -9.63 -3.42 1.11
CA LEU A 71 -10.47 -3.77 -0.05
C LEU A 71 -11.70 -2.85 -0.21
N ARG A 72 -12.30 -2.43 0.91
CA ARG A 72 -13.49 -1.58 0.92
C ARG A 72 -13.17 -0.16 0.46
N ASP A 73 -11.99 0.34 0.82
CA ASP A 73 -11.52 1.67 0.44
C ASP A 73 -11.08 1.75 -1.04
N VAL A 74 -10.77 0.61 -1.66
CA VAL A 74 -10.40 0.48 -3.08
C VAL A 74 -11.63 0.35 -4.00
N SER A 75 -12.77 -0.11 -3.49
CA SER A 75 -14.00 -0.22 -4.29
C SER A 75 -14.52 1.17 -4.65
N PRO A 76 -14.76 1.49 -5.93
CA PRO A 76 -15.34 2.77 -6.31
C PRO A 76 -16.73 2.90 -5.67
N ARG A 77 -17.02 4.04 -5.03
CA ARG A 77 -18.37 4.37 -4.57
C ARG A 77 -19.24 4.57 -5.82
N VAL A 78 -20.03 3.55 -6.16
CA VAL A 78 -21.07 3.61 -7.20
C VAL A 78 -22.28 4.35 -6.65
#